data_AF-F3FF08-F1
#
_entry.id   AF-F3FF08-F1
#
_cell.length_a   1.000
_cell.length_b   1.000
_cell.length_c   1.000
_cell.angle_alpha   90.00
_cell.angle_beta   90.00
_cell.angle_gamma   90.00
#
_symmetry.space_group_name_H-M   'P 1'
#
loop_
_entity.id
_entity.type
_entity.pdbx_description
1 polymer ?
#
loop_
_entity_poly.entity_id
_entity_poly.type
_entity_poly.pdbx_seq_one_letter_code
_entity_poly.pdbx_strand_id
1 'polypeptide(L)' 'TGSQTALTNLFTGRPARGIVNRLMREAGPISPLAPAFPLAGGALMPLRAQAEKLGSSDFVNLWAGQAVGIKHRLKMR' A
#
# COMPACT_ATOMS: atom_id res chain seq x y z
N THR A 1 -13.01 5.09 6.88
CA THR A 1 -11.55 5.35 6.91
C THR A 1 -10.75 4.62 5.84
N GLY A 2 -11.32 3.73 5.00
CA GLY A 2 -10.59 2.96 3.96
C GLY A 2 -10.20 3.69 2.66
N SER A 3 -10.21 5.03 2.63
CA SER A 3 -9.90 5.82 1.43
C SER A 3 -8.74 6.80 1.60
N GLN A 4 -8.12 6.85 2.79
CA GLN A 4 -6.94 7.69 3.00
C GLN A 4 -5.78 7.13 2.16
N THR A 5 -5.17 7.98 1.33
CA THR A 5 -4.00 7.60 0.51
C THR A 5 -2.81 8.48 0.83
N ALA A 6 -1.60 7.94 0.68
CA ALA A 6 -0.35 8.70 0.81
C ALA A 6 0.66 8.23 -0.26
N LEU A 7 1.66 9.07 -0.54
CA LEU A 7 2.84 8.67 -1.29
C LEU A 7 3.74 7.83 -0.40
N THR A 8 4.20 6.68 -0.90
CA THR A 8 5.06 5.76 -0.18
C THR A 8 6.15 5.17 -1.05
N ASN A 9 7.34 4.97 -0.49
CA ASN A 9 8.45 4.25 -1.13
C ASN A 9 8.61 2.81 -0.61
N LEU A 10 7.81 2.38 0.35
CA LEU A 10 8.03 1.13 1.10
C LEU A 10 7.87 -0.13 0.23
N PHE A 11 7.01 -0.09 -0.80
CA PHE A 11 6.68 -1.27 -1.60
C PHE A 11 7.51 -1.43 -2.88
N THR A 12 8.19 -0.38 -3.30
CA THR A 12 8.91 -0.37 -4.59
C THR A 12 10.30 0.24 -4.50
N GLY A 13 10.59 1.06 -3.48
CA GLY A 13 11.81 1.87 -3.37
C GLY A 13 11.74 3.23 -4.06
N ARG A 14 10.58 3.59 -4.65
CA ARG A 14 10.29 4.91 -5.22
C ARG A 14 8.89 5.38 -4.79
N PRO A 15 8.64 6.70 -4.71
CA PRO A 15 7.32 7.20 -4.34
C PRO A 15 6.21 6.72 -5.29
N ALA A 16 5.20 6.06 -4.74
CA ALA A 16 3.96 5.64 -5.40
C ALA A 16 2.77 5.90 -4.47
N ARG A 17 1.57 6.16 -5.00
CA ARG A 17 0.39 6.48 -4.17
C ARG A 17 -0.48 5.25 -3.92
N GLY A 18 -0.72 4.95 -2.64
CA GLY A 18 -1.60 3.86 -2.22
C GLY A 18 -2.43 4.20 -0.99
N ILE A 19 -3.43 3.36 -0.71
CA ILE A 19 -4.23 3.40 0.51
C ILE A 19 -3.32 3.12 1.71
N VAL A 20 -3.45 3.93 2.75
CA VAL A 20 -2.64 3.83 3.97
C VAL A 20 -2.97 2.52 4.70
N ASN A 21 -1.99 1.61 4.78
CA ASN A 21 -2.07 0.38 5.56
C ASN A 21 -1.20 0.47 6.84
N ARG A 22 -1.11 -0.63 7.59
CA ARG A 22 -0.36 -0.68 8.85
C ARG A 22 1.13 -0.40 8.66
N LEU A 23 1.76 -1.01 7.65
CA LEU A 23 3.17 -0.78 7.35
C LEU A 23 3.45 0.73 7.16
N MET A 24 2.62 1.42 6.39
CA MET A 24 2.76 2.87 6.16
C MET A 24 2.54 3.71 7.43
N ARG A 25 1.63 3.29 8.33
CA ARG A 25 1.38 3.99 9.60
C ARG A 25 2.53 3.85 10.58
N GLU A 26 3.13 2.66 10.64
CA GLU A 26 4.15 2.33 11.63
C GLU A 26 5.57 2.74 11.18
N ALA A 27 5.92 2.50 9.91
CA ALA A 27 7.24 2.83 9.38
C ALA A 27 7.36 4.27 8.86
N GLY A 28 6.23 4.99 8.78
CA GLY A 28 6.09 6.22 8.01
C GLY A 28 5.99 5.94 6.51
N PRO A 29 5.14 6.64 5.75
CA PRO A 29 4.89 6.30 4.36
C PRO A 29 6.13 6.52 3.48
N ILE A 30 6.99 7.48 3.81
CA ILE A 30 8.32 7.65 3.20
C ILE A 30 9.36 7.30 4.25
N SER A 31 10.18 6.30 3.99
CA SER A 31 11.23 5.85 4.91
C SER A 31 12.58 5.75 4.22
N PRO A 32 13.67 6.27 4.82
CA PRO A 32 15.03 6.05 4.32
C PRO A 32 15.48 4.59 4.48
N LEU A 33 14.75 3.78 5.26
CA LEU A 33 15.04 2.35 5.45
C LEU A 33 14.52 1.47 4.30
N ALA A 34 13.64 2.00 3.45
CA ALA A 34 13.16 1.26 2.30
C ALA A 34 14.31 1.02 1.31
N PRO A 35 14.57 -0.22 0.88
CA PRO A 35 15.55 -0.49 -0.17
C PRO A 35 15.26 0.34 -1.42
N ALA A 36 16.31 0.81 -2.10
CA ALA A 36 16.16 1.57 -3.33
C ALA A 36 15.42 0.75 -4.41
N PHE A 37 14.73 1.44 -5.31
CA PHE A 37 14.03 0.77 -6.40
C PHE A 37 14.97 -0.06 -7.26
N PRO A 38 14.58 -1.29 -7.66
CA PRO A 38 13.26 -1.93 -7.48
C PRO A 38 13.16 -2.90 -6.27
N LEU A 39 14.07 -2.84 -5.30
CA LEU A 39 14.31 -3.93 -4.34
C LEU A 39 13.30 -4.02 -3.19
N ALA A 40 12.60 -2.93 -2.85
CA ALA A 40 11.77 -2.89 -1.63
C ALA A 40 10.62 -3.92 -1.63
N GLY A 41 10.06 -4.22 -2.81
CA GLY A 41 8.98 -5.21 -2.94
C GLY A 41 9.42 -6.61 -2.52
N GLY A 42 10.64 -7.01 -2.89
CA GLY A 42 11.22 -8.30 -2.52
C GLY A 42 11.41 -8.45 -1.01
N ALA A 43 11.83 -7.38 -0.33
CA ALA A 43 12.03 -7.37 1.12
C ALA A 43 10.73 -7.61 1.91
N LEU A 44 9.56 -7.25 1.34
CA LEU A 44 8.26 -7.42 1.99
C LEU A 44 7.58 -8.76 1.69
N MET A 45 8.09 -9.57 0.75
CA MET A 45 7.44 -10.81 0.30
C MET A 45 7.11 -11.78 1.45
N PRO A 46 8.00 -12.05 2.43
CA PRO A 46 7.67 -12.97 3.52
C PRO A 46 6.54 -12.46 4.41
N LEU A 47 6.51 -11.15 4.69
CA LEU A 47 5.47 -10.51 5.50
C LEU A 47 4.13 -10.53 4.77
N ARG A 48 4.14 -10.22 3.47
CA ARG A 48 2.96 -10.29 2.61
C ARG A 48 2.37 -11.70 2.59
N ALA A 49 3.20 -12.73 2.42
CA ALA A 49 2.74 -14.12 2.38
C ALA A 49 2.03 -14.56 3.68
N GLN A 50 2.43 -14.03 4.84
CA GLN A 50 1.73 -14.30 6.10
C GLN A 50 0.46 -13.47 6.25
N ALA A 51 0.50 -12.18 5.90
CA ALA A 51 -0.66 -11.30 5.96
C ALA A 51 -1.82 -11.81 5.08
N GLU A 52 -1.52 -12.32 3.89
CA GLU A 52 -2.51 -12.87 2.96
C GLU A 52 -3.26 -14.07 3.56
N LYS A 53 -2.57 -14.97 4.28
CA LYS A 53 -3.21 -16.11 4.97
C LYS A 53 -4.20 -15.67 6.06
N LEU A 54 -3.98 -14.49 6.63
CA LEU A 54 -4.84 -13.89 7.65
C LEU A 54 -5.91 -12.96 7.05
N GLY A 55 -5.99 -12.84 5.72
CA GLY A 55 -6.88 -11.87 5.06
C GLY A 55 -6.51 -10.41 5.33
N SER A 56 -5.27 -10.13 5.77
CA SER A 56 -4.79 -8.79 6.09
C SER A 56 -4.13 -8.12 4.89
N SER A 57 -4.38 -6.82 4.74
CA SER A 57 -3.76 -5.96 3.73
C SER A 57 -2.58 -5.13 4.26
N ASP A 58 -2.10 -5.43 5.46
CA ASP A 58 -1.12 -4.63 6.20
C ASP A 58 0.23 -4.46 5.50
N PHE A 59 0.60 -5.40 4.63
CA PHE A 59 1.86 -5.41 3.85
C PHE A 59 1.62 -5.47 2.34
N VAL A 60 0.39 -5.17 1.90
CA VAL A 60 -0.01 -5.19 0.49
C VAL A 60 0.03 -3.78 -0.09
N ASN A 61 0.55 -3.64 -1.31
CA ASN A 61 0.56 -2.39 -2.05
C ASN A 61 -0.83 -2.07 -2.65
N LEU A 62 -1.67 -1.37 -1.88
CA LEU A 62 -3.03 -0.99 -2.27
C LEU A 62 -3.05 0.28 -3.13
N TRP A 63 -2.61 0.20 -4.39
CA TRP A 63 -2.52 1.38 -5.26
C TRP A 63 -3.86 2.04 -5.52
N ALA A 64 -3.92 3.36 -5.32
CA ALA A 64 -5.12 4.14 -5.47
C ALA A 64 -4.83 5.64 -5.55
N GLY A 65 -5.59 6.37 -6.37
CA GLY A 65 -5.62 7.83 -6.34
C GLY A 65 -6.42 8.37 -5.16
N GLN A 66 -6.37 9.69 -4.93
CA GLN A 66 -7.08 10.34 -3.81
C GLN A 66 -8.62 10.24 -3.94
N ALA A 67 -9.12 10.06 -5.16
CA ALA A 67 -10.55 9.91 -5.45
C ALA A 67 -11.11 8.50 -5.15
N VAL A 68 -10.34 7.57 -4.59
CA VAL A 68 -10.77 6.17 -4.35
C VAL A 68 -12.02 6.04 -3.45
N GLY A 69 -12.30 7.06 -2.62
CA GLY A 69 -13.53 7.13 -1.83
C GLY A 69 -14.79 7.50 -2.63
N ILE A 70 -14.64 8.01 -3.87
CA ILE A 70 -15.76 8.44 -4.71
C ILE A 70 -16.37 7.20 -5.38
N LYS A 71 -17.49 6.74 -4.83
CA LYS A 71 -18.23 5.57 -5.35
C LYS A 71 -19.14 5.99 -6.50
N HIS A 72 -18.93 5.43 -7.67
CA HIS A 72 -19.87 5.54 -8.78
C HIS A 72 -20.78 4.32 -8.76
N ARG A 73 -22.10 4.54 -8.75
CA ARG A 73 -23.07 3.45 -8.91
C ARG A 73 -23.21 3.16 -10.39
N LEU A 74 -22.58 2.08 -10.84
CA LEU A 74 -22.88 1.57 -12.18
C LEU A 74 -24.32 1.05 -12.15
N LYS A 75 -25.24 1.69 -12.89
CA LYS A 75 -26.54 1.11 -13.14
C LYS A 75 -26.31 -0.09 -14.05
N MET A 76 -26.38 -1.30 -13.50
CA MET A 76 -26.53 -2.49 -14.34
C MET A 76 -27.89 -2.36 -15.04
N ARG A 77 -27.87 -2.41 -16.37
CA ARG A 77 -29.08 -2.58 -17.18
C ARG A 77 -29.53 -4.02 -17.09
#